data_AF-A0A7Y7NFV4-F1
#
_entry.id   AF-A0A7Y7NFV4-F1
#
_cell.length_a   1.000
_cell.length_b   1.000
_cell.length_c   1.000
_cell.angle_alpha   90.00
_cell.angle_beta   90.00
_cell.angle_gamma   90.00
#
_symmetry.space_group_name_H-M   'P 1'
#
loop_
_entity.id
_entity.type
_entity.pdbx_description
1 polymer ?
#
loop_
_entity_poly.entity_id
_entity_poly.type
_entity_poly.pdbx_seq_one_letter_code
_entity_poly.pdbx_strand_id
1 'polypeptide(L)'
;METPVNILESLVEKLENYIKTTFELAKLKFAESSIAIATSLVSRLCMLMIISVCIFIFSIGLSQYLGEMLGKSYYGFFVVSGGYLVIGLILFYPLHKWIKRTISKIIIKKLIQ
;
A
#
# COMPACT_ATOMS: atom_id res chain seq x y z
N MET A 1 -20.46 -0.48 61.06
CA MET A 1 -20.19 -1.82 60.47
C MET A 1 -20.44 -1.69 58.98
N GLU A 2 -19.38 -1.42 58.23
CA GLU A 2 -19.41 -1.27 56.77
C GLU A 2 -18.85 -2.57 56.19
N THR A 3 -19.71 -3.31 55.51
CA THR A 3 -19.46 -4.67 55.04
C THR A 3 -18.53 -4.65 53.83
N PRO A 4 -17.56 -5.58 53.73
CA PRO A 4 -16.61 -5.67 52.61
C PRO A 4 -17.28 -5.83 51.23
N VAL A 5 -18.57 -6.19 51.21
CA VAL A 5 -19.39 -6.38 50.01
C VAL A 5 -19.61 -5.06 49.25
N ASN A 6 -19.90 -3.94 49.94
CA ASN A 6 -20.16 -2.65 49.26
C ASN A 6 -18.92 -2.09 48.54
N ILE A 7 -17.73 -2.38 49.05
CA ILE A 7 -16.46 -1.92 48.47
C ILE A 7 -16.17 -2.73 47.20
N LEU A 8 -16.43 -4.04 47.23
CA LEU A 8 -16.29 -4.90 46.05
C LEU A 8 -17.29 -4.52 44.95
N GLU A 9 -18.52 -4.20 45.30
CA GLU A 9 -19.56 -3.75 44.36
C GLU A 9 -19.17 -2.43 43.67
N SER A 10 -18.66 -1.46 44.44
CA SER A 10 -18.16 -0.19 43.91
C SER A 10 -16.95 -0.34 42.99
N LEU A 11 -16.04 -1.28 43.30
CA LEU A 11 -14.88 -1.55 42.45
C LEU A 11 -15.27 -2.28 41.17
N VAL A 12 -16.21 -3.22 41.22
CA VAL A 12 -16.76 -3.90 40.04
C VAL A 12 -17.47 -2.90 39.14
N GLU A 13 -18.26 -1.97 39.69
CA GLU A 13 -18.96 -0.94 38.92
C GLU A 13 -18.00 0.05 38.24
N LYS A 14 -16.93 0.45 38.93
CA LYS A 14 -15.86 1.26 38.31
C LYS A 14 -15.08 0.49 37.25
N LEU A 15 -14.81 -0.79 37.47
CA LEU A 15 -14.11 -1.65 36.51
C LEU A 15 -14.96 -1.83 35.25
N GLU A 16 -16.27 -2.06 35.40
CA GLU A 16 -17.20 -2.19 34.30
C GLU A 16 -17.28 -0.91 33.48
N ASN A 17 -17.42 0.25 34.13
CA ASN A 17 -17.38 1.54 33.45
C ASN A 17 -16.04 1.81 32.74
N TYR A 18 -14.91 1.43 33.34
CA TYR A 18 -13.60 1.59 32.72
C TYR A 18 -13.46 0.69 31.47
N ILE A 19 -13.88 -0.57 31.57
CA ILE A 19 -13.89 -1.52 30.45
C ILE A 19 -14.81 -1.03 29.33
N LYS A 20 -16.00 -0.52 29.67
CA LYS A 20 -16.96 0.05 28.71
C LYS A 20 -16.37 1.24 27.96
N THR A 21 -15.73 2.15 28.69
CA THR A 21 -15.06 3.32 28.10
C THR A 21 -13.87 2.91 27.23
N THR A 22 -13.08 1.94 27.66
CA THR A 22 -11.92 1.42 26.91
C THR A 22 -12.37 0.71 25.63
N PHE A 23 -13.49 -0.01 25.67
CA PHE A 23 -14.07 -0.68 24.52
C PHE A 23 -14.65 0.33 23.50
N GLU A 24 -15.31 1.38 23.99
CA GLU A 24 -15.85 2.45 23.15
C GLU A 24 -14.73 3.26 22.48
N LEU A 25 -13.67 3.58 23.23
CA LEU A 25 -12.45 4.20 22.69
C LEU A 25 -11.72 3.28 21.70
N ALA A 26 -11.64 1.98 21.97
CA ALA A 26 -11.04 1.02 21.05
C ALA A 26 -11.83 0.94 19.75
N LYS A 27 -13.17 0.84 19.82
CA LYS A 27 -14.04 0.82 18.64
C LYS A 27 -13.90 2.09 17.80
N LEU A 28 -13.83 3.26 18.45
CA LEU A 28 -13.60 4.54 17.78
C LEU A 28 -12.23 4.57 17.10
N LYS A 29 -11.18 4.16 17.81
CA LYS A 29 -9.80 4.12 17.30
C LYS A 29 -9.61 3.10 16.18
N PHE A 30 -10.30 1.96 16.22
CA PHE A 30 -10.32 0.97 15.13
C PHE A 30 -11.00 1.54 13.88
N ALA A 31 -12.13 2.23 14.04
CA ALA A 31 -12.81 2.89 12.93
C ALA A 31 -11.94 3.99 12.32
N GLU A 32 -11.40 4.90 13.13
CA GLU A 32 -10.51 5.98 12.67
C GLU A 32 -9.23 5.45 12.04
N SER A 33 -8.59 4.44 12.63
CA SER A 33 -7.38 3.84 12.08
C SER A 33 -7.65 3.12 10.76
N SER A 34 -8.78 2.41 10.65
CA SER A 34 -9.21 1.78 9.39
C SER A 34 -9.45 2.82 8.30
N ILE A 35 -10.08 3.95 8.63
CA ILE A 35 -10.31 5.06 7.72
C ILE A 35 -8.99 5.72 7.32
N ALA A 36 -8.04 5.92 8.24
CA ALA A 36 -6.74 6.51 7.94
C ALA A 36 -5.89 5.60 7.04
N ILE A 37 -5.91 4.29 7.29
CA ILE A 37 -5.23 3.30 6.45
C ILE A 37 -5.91 3.23 5.08
N ALA A 38 -7.23 3.17 5.01
CA ALA A 38 -7.97 3.17 3.75
C ALA A 38 -7.72 4.45 2.95
N THR A 39 -7.76 5.62 3.60
CA THR A 39 -7.54 6.91 2.95
C THR A 39 -6.12 7.05 2.42
N SER A 40 -5.11 6.63 3.19
CA SER A 40 -3.72 6.62 2.71
C SER A 40 -3.49 5.60 1.59
N LEU A 41 -4.12 4.41 1.65
CA LEU A 41 -4.08 3.44 0.57
C LEU A 41 -4.72 3.98 -0.71
N VAL A 42 -5.94 4.51 -0.60
CA VAL A 42 -6.71 5.06 -1.72
C VAL A 42 -5.97 6.23 -2.35
N SER A 43 -5.46 7.16 -1.54
CA SER A 43 -4.67 8.30 -2.04
C SER A 43 -3.43 7.82 -2.81
N ARG A 44 -2.69 6.84 -2.25
CA ARG A 44 -1.52 6.25 -2.92
C ARG A 44 -1.89 5.50 -4.19
N LEU A 45 -3.01 4.78 -4.19
CA LEU A 45 -3.50 4.01 -5.32
C LEU A 45 -4.00 4.92 -6.45
N CYS A 46 -4.73 5.98 -6.12
CA CYS A 46 -5.15 7.01 -7.06
C CYS A 46 -3.94 7.67 -7.74
N MET A 47 -2.92 8.04 -6.97
CA MET A 47 -1.70 8.61 -7.53
C MET A 47 -0.97 7.63 -8.45
N LEU A 48 -0.85 6.36 -8.04
CA LEU A 48 -0.29 5.30 -8.87
C LEU A 48 -1.09 5.09 -10.17
N MET A 49 -2.42 5.13 -10.09
CA MET A 49 -3.30 4.99 -11.26
C MET A 49 -3.07 6.11 -12.26
N ILE A 50 -3.03 7.37 -11.80
CA ILE A 50 -2.79 8.53 -12.67
C ILE A 50 -1.46 8.38 -13.40
N ILE A 51 -0.39 8.05 -12.67
CA ILE A 51 0.94 7.83 -13.23
C ILE A 51 0.90 6.69 -14.26
N SER A 52 0.23 5.59 -13.94
CA SER A 52 0.10 4.44 -14.85
C SER A 52 -0.61 4.82 -16.15
N VAL A 53 -1.70 5.59 -16.07
CA VAL A 53 -2.44 6.04 -17.26
C VAL A 53 -1.60 6.99 -18.11
N CYS A 54 -0.88 7.93 -17.51
CA CYS A 54 0.06 8.81 -18.23
C CYS A 54 1.11 8.00 -18.99
N ILE A 55 1.75 7.03 -18.34
CA ILE A 55 2.75 6.16 -18.98
C ILE A 55 2.12 5.35 -20.11
N PHE A 56 0.89 4.88 -19.94
CA PHE A 56 0.18 4.10 -20.96
C PHE A 56 -0.07 4.93 -22.23
N ILE A 57 -0.58 6.15 -22.06
CA ILE A 57 -0.78 7.10 -23.17
C ILE A 57 0.55 7.43 -23.86
N PHE A 58 1.61 7.63 -23.07
CA PHE A 58 2.94 7.97 -23.59
C PHE A 58 3.53 6.82 -24.41
N SER A 59 3.34 5.58 -23.95
CA SER A 59 3.79 4.36 -24.63
C SER A 59 3.06 4.16 -25.97
N ILE A 60 1.75 4.44 -26.01
CA ILE A 60 0.96 4.41 -27.25
C ILE A 60 1.44 5.51 -28.22
N GLY A 61 1.66 6.73 -27.74
CA GLY A 61 2.16 7.84 -28.56
C GLY A 61 3.53 7.56 -29.17
N LEU A 62 4.46 7.00 -28.38
CA LEU A 62 5.76 6.53 -28.86
C LEU A 62 5.63 5.43 -29.92
N SER A 63 4.77 4.45 -29.69
CA SER A 63 4.52 3.37 -30.66
C SER A 63 3.97 3.91 -31.98
N GLN A 64 3.02 4.86 -31.91
CA GLN A 64 2.44 5.49 -33.09
C GLN A 64 3.49 6.30 -33.87
N TYR A 65 4.29 7.11 -33.17
CA TYR A 65 5.35 7.94 -33.77
C TYR A 65 6.44 7.10 -34.44
N LEU A 66 6.92 6.05 -33.77
CA LEU A 66 7.87 5.10 -34.37
C LEU A 66 7.22 4.33 -35.53
N GLY A 67 5.95 3.95 -35.41
CA GLY A 67 5.21 3.24 -36.45
C GLY A 67 5.02 4.06 -37.73
N GLU A 68 4.90 5.39 -37.60
CA GLU A 68 4.77 6.32 -38.73
C GLU A 68 6.13 6.54 -39.43
N MET A 69 7.23 6.70 -38.68
CA MET A 69 8.59 6.79 -39.25
C MET A 69 9.01 5.52 -40.00
N LEU A 70 8.55 4.34 -39.57
CA LEU A 70 8.84 3.06 -40.22
C LEU A 70 7.85 2.72 -41.36
N GLY A 71 6.89 3.61 -41.66
CA GLY A 71 5.95 3.48 -42.78
C GLY A 71 4.85 2.42 -42.60
N LYS A 72 4.91 1.59 -41.56
CA LYS A 72 3.83 0.68 -41.15
C LYS A 72 3.75 0.61 -39.62
N SER A 73 2.56 0.89 -39.09
CA SER A 73 2.23 0.88 -37.65
C SER A 73 2.64 -0.43 -36.93
N TYR A 74 2.62 -1.56 -37.65
CA TYR A 74 3.08 -2.87 -37.13
C TYR A 74 4.53 -2.86 -36.61
N TYR A 75 5.44 -2.12 -37.25
CA TYR A 75 6.83 -2.09 -36.81
C TYR A 75 7.03 -1.25 -35.55
N GLY A 76 6.21 -0.21 -35.33
CA GLY A 76 6.22 0.59 -34.10
C GLY A 76 5.94 -0.29 -32.87
N PHE A 77 4.89 -1.10 -32.94
CA PHE A 77 4.58 -2.06 -31.88
C PHE A 77 5.65 -3.14 -31.72
N PHE A 78 6.26 -3.62 -32.80
CA PHE A 78 7.29 -4.65 -32.73
C PHE A 78 8.55 -4.14 -32.01
N VAL A 79 9.02 -2.95 -32.36
CA VAL A 79 10.18 -2.29 -31.74
C VAL A 79 9.91 -1.96 -30.27
N VAL A 80 8.72 -1.43 -29.96
CA VAL A 80 8.33 -1.15 -28.57
C VAL A 80 8.25 -2.44 -27.76
N SER A 81 7.64 -3.51 -28.28
CA SER A 81 7.56 -4.81 -27.59
C SER A 81 8.94 -5.43 -27.35
N GLY A 82 9.85 -5.34 -28.34
CA GLY A 82 11.23 -5.79 -28.21
C GLY A 82 12.00 -4.98 -27.17
N GLY A 83 11.83 -3.66 -27.15
CA GLY A 83 12.38 -2.78 -26.14
C GLY A 83 11.91 -3.13 -24.73
N TYR A 84 10.60 -3.32 -24.54
CA TYR A 84 10.03 -3.75 -23.26
C TYR A 84 10.52 -5.14 -22.84
N LEU A 85 10.74 -6.07 -23.77
CA LEU A 85 11.32 -7.39 -23.49
C LEU A 85 12.76 -7.28 -22.98
N VAL A 86 13.58 -6.48 -23.65
CA VAL A 86 14.99 -6.26 -23.25
C VAL A 86 15.05 -5.54 -21.90
N ILE A 87 14.25 -4.49 -21.70
CA ILE A 87 14.16 -3.77 -20.43
C ILE A 87 13.67 -4.72 -19.33
N GLY A 88 12.65 -5.54 -19.59
CA GLY A 88 12.12 -6.51 -18.64
C GLY A 88 13.18 -7.54 -18.23
N LEU A 89 13.96 -8.05 -19.17
CA LEU A 89 15.06 -8.99 -18.90
C LEU A 89 16.18 -8.32 -18.10
N ILE A 90 16.53 -7.07 -18.44
CA ILE A 90 17.52 -6.26 -17.70
C ILE A 90 17.04 -5.95 -16.29
N LEU A 91 15.73 -5.70 -16.08
CA LEU A 91 15.17 -5.36 -14.78
C LEU A 91 14.97 -6.59 -13.90
N PHE A 92 14.71 -7.77 -14.48
CA PHE A 92 14.49 -9.01 -13.72
C PHE A 92 15.69 -9.36 -12.83
N TYR A 93 16.91 -9.14 -13.33
CA TYR A 93 18.16 -9.45 -12.64
C TYR A 93 18.41 -8.58 -11.38
N PRO A 94 18.34 -7.24 -11.42
CA PRO A 94 18.45 -6.39 -10.25
C PRO A 94 17.21 -6.41 -9.38
N LEU A 95 15.99 -6.58 -9.92
CA LEU A 95 14.75 -6.52 -9.14
C LEU A 95 14.67 -7.68 -8.14
N HIS A 96 15.09 -8.89 -8.52
CA HIS A 96 15.19 -10.01 -7.59
C HIS A 96 16.18 -9.74 -6.44
N LYS A 97 17.28 -9.04 -6.72
CA LYS A 97 18.28 -8.66 -5.71
C LYS A 97 17.82 -7.48 -4.84
N TRP A 98 17.10 -6.52 -5.43
CA TRP A 98 16.55 -5.33 -4.77
C TRP A 98 15.39 -5.68 -3.84
N ILE A 99 14.45 -6.52 -4.29
CA ILE A 99 13.29 -6.92 -3.49
C ILE A 99 13.75 -7.64 -2.21
N LYS A 100 14.73 -8.55 -2.32
CA LYS A 100 15.30 -9.26 -1.17
C LYS A 100 15.98 -8.29 -0.19
N ARG A 101 16.69 -7.28 -0.70
CA ARG A 101 17.42 -6.29 0.12
C ARG A 101 16.49 -5.31 0.84
N THR A 102 15.43 -4.85 0.17
CA THR A 102 14.45 -3.93 0.76
C THR A 102 13.61 -4.63 1.83
N ILE A 103 13.15 -5.85 1.56
CA ILE A 103 12.37 -6.65 2.52
C ILE A 103 13.20 -6.98 3.76
N SER A 104 14.46 -7.42 3.59
CA SER A 104 15.35 -7.66 4.74
C SER A 104 15.53 -6.41 5.61
N LYS A 105 15.74 -5.23 5.00
CA LYS A 105 15.89 -3.98 5.78
C LYS A 105 14.62 -3.61 6.57
N ILE A 106 13.43 -3.83 6.01
CA ILE A 106 12.16 -3.54 6.68
C ILE A 106 11.95 -4.51 7.87
N ILE A 107 12.22 -5.80 7.67
CA ILE A 107 12.07 -6.82 8.72
C ILE A 107 13.04 -6.54 9.88
N ILE A 108 14.32 -6.29 9.58
CA ILE A 108 15.33 -6.03 10.60
C ILE A 108 14.98 -4.77 11.40
N LYS A 109 14.50 -3.71 10.74
CA LYS A 109 14.11 -2.47 11.42
C LYS A 109 12.88 -2.66 12.34
N LYS A 110 11.97 -3.57 12.00
CA LYS A 110 10.82 -3.92 12.83
C LYS A 110 11.15 -4.86 14.00
N LEU A 111 12.27 -5.58 13.94
CA LEU A 111 12.67 -6.53 14.99
C LEU A 111 13.51 -5.88 16.09
N ILE A 112 14.18 -4.77 15.78
CA ILE A 112 15.11 -4.05 16.68
C ILE A 112 14.38 -2.95 17.49
N GLN A 113 13.16 -2.58 17.10
CA GLN A 113 12.34 -1.57 17.77
C GLN A 113 11.15 -2.22 18.47
#